data_AF-A0A528D0I6-F1
#
_entry.id   AF-A0A528D0I6-F1
#
_cell.length_a   1.000
_cell.length_b   1.000
_cell.length_c   1.000
_cell.angle_alpha   90.00
_cell.angle_beta   90.00
_cell.angle_gamma   90.00
#
_symmetry.space_group_name_H-M   'P 1'
#
loop_
_entity.id
_entity.type
_entity.pdbx_description
1 polymer ?
#
loop_
_entity_poly.entity_id
_entity_poly.type
_entity_poly.pdbx_seq_one_letter_code
_entity_poly.pdbx_strand_id
1 'polypeptide(L)'
;ARTAQVPLAIAHVQVARDVLTAFPFVEQRGHTTVTHEPIGVCALITPWNWPLYQITAKVAPALAAGCTVVLKPSELSPLDALLFAEAIEEAGFPAGVFNLVNGDGPCVGG
;
A
#
# COMPACT_ATOMS: atom_id res chain seq x y z
N ALA A 1 10.98 20.47 -0.50
CA ALA A 1 9.92 19.64 0.13
C ALA A 1 8.85 19.25 -0.89
N ARG A 2 8.04 20.20 -1.43
CA ARG A 2 6.92 19.90 -2.36
C ARG A 2 7.29 19.10 -3.62
N THR A 3 8.48 19.32 -4.17
CA THR A 3 8.97 18.63 -5.37
C THR A 3 9.48 17.21 -5.13
N ALA A 4 9.72 16.81 -3.87
CA ALA A 4 10.31 15.50 -3.54
C ALA A 4 9.25 14.42 -3.23
N GLN A 5 8.02 14.80 -2.88
CA GLN A 5 6.98 13.85 -2.46
C GLN A 5 6.65 12.82 -3.54
N VAL A 6 6.45 13.27 -4.79
CA VAL A 6 6.07 12.37 -5.89
C VAL A 6 7.21 11.42 -6.28
N PRO A 7 8.46 11.88 -6.53
CA PRO A 7 9.56 10.96 -6.82
C PRO A 7 9.80 9.91 -5.72
N LEU A 8 9.75 10.31 -4.45
CA LEU A 8 9.93 9.38 -3.34
C LEU A 8 8.76 8.40 -3.22
N ALA A 9 7.53 8.84 -3.50
CA ALA A 9 6.37 7.96 -3.51
C ALA A 9 6.47 6.91 -4.63
N ILE A 10 6.93 7.29 -5.82
CA ILE A 10 7.20 6.39 -6.95
C ILE A 10 8.27 5.36 -6.58
N ALA A 11 9.32 5.78 -5.87
CA ALA A 11 10.39 4.88 -5.45
C ALA A 11 9.89 3.71 -4.60
N HIS A 12 8.93 3.91 -3.70
CA HIS A 12 8.34 2.79 -2.93
C HIS A 12 7.67 1.76 -3.83
N VAL A 13 6.91 2.22 -4.84
CA VAL A 13 6.22 1.33 -5.78
C VAL A 13 7.23 0.56 -6.62
N GLN A 14 8.28 1.22 -7.11
CA GLN A 14 9.35 0.59 -7.88
C GLN A 14 10.10 -0.46 -7.05
N VAL A 15 10.47 -0.14 -5.82
CA VAL A 15 11.13 -1.08 -4.91
C VAL A 15 10.23 -2.28 -4.60
N ALA A 16 8.95 -2.07 -4.32
CA ALA A 16 8.01 -3.16 -4.06
C ALA A 16 7.88 -4.10 -5.28
N ARG A 17 7.80 -3.55 -6.49
CA ARG A 17 7.84 -4.32 -7.75
C ARG A 17 9.14 -5.10 -7.88
N ASP A 18 10.28 -4.47 -7.65
CA ASP A 18 11.59 -5.09 -7.87
C ASP A 18 11.86 -6.22 -6.86
N VAL A 19 11.46 -6.04 -5.60
CA VAL A 19 11.55 -7.07 -4.55
C VAL A 19 10.80 -8.35 -4.94
N LEU A 20 9.64 -8.24 -5.60
CA LEU A 20 8.85 -9.42 -6.02
C LEU A 20 9.60 -10.35 -6.97
N THR A 21 10.59 -9.84 -7.70
CA THR A 21 11.37 -10.66 -8.63
C THR A 21 12.32 -11.64 -7.93
N ALA A 22 12.66 -11.38 -6.67
CA ALA A 22 13.70 -12.11 -5.95
C ALA A 22 13.28 -12.62 -4.56
N PHE A 23 12.15 -12.17 -4.01
CA PHE A 23 11.73 -12.55 -2.66
C PHE A 23 11.39 -14.06 -2.59
N PRO A 24 12.01 -14.84 -1.69
CA PRO A 24 11.78 -16.27 -1.58
C PRO A 24 10.49 -16.57 -0.79
N PHE A 25 9.34 -16.50 -1.47
CA PHE A 25 8.05 -16.84 -0.86
C PHE A 25 7.98 -18.29 -0.37
N VAL A 26 8.76 -19.20 -0.96
CA VAL A 26 8.91 -20.58 -0.50
C VAL A 26 10.40 -20.88 -0.38
N GLU A 27 10.83 -21.33 0.79
CA GLU A 27 12.23 -21.65 1.08
C GLU A 27 12.32 -23.04 1.73
N GLN A 28 13.24 -23.87 1.26
CA GLN A 28 13.54 -25.16 1.87
C GLN A 28 14.66 -25.01 2.91
N ARG A 29 14.38 -25.36 4.16
CA ARG A 29 15.34 -25.39 5.27
C ARG A 29 15.54 -26.82 5.76
N GLY A 30 16.51 -27.51 5.18
CA GLY A 30 16.73 -28.94 5.43
C GLY A 30 15.52 -29.75 4.96
N HIS A 31 14.83 -30.39 5.91
CA HIS A 31 13.61 -31.17 5.62
C HIS A 31 12.31 -30.36 5.82
N THR A 32 12.40 -29.09 6.21
CA THR A 32 11.25 -28.22 6.47
C THR A 32 11.06 -27.21 5.35
N THR A 33 9.85 -27.07 4.82
CA THR A 33 9.48 -25.99 3.91
C THR A 33 8.91 -24.82 4.70
N VAL A 34 9.42 -23.61 4.46
CA VAL A 34 8.90 -22.36 5.01
C VAL A 34 8.23 -21.59 3.88
N THR A 35 6.96 -21.24 4.06
CA THR A 35 6.19 -20.45 3.09
C THR A 35 5.79 -19.12 3.72
N HIS A 36 5.96 -18.03 2.98
CA HIS A 36 5.49 -16.70 3.31
C HIS A 36 4.18 -16.44 2.56
N GLU A 37 3.08 -16.34 3.29
CA GLU A 37 1.75 -16.11 2.74
C GLU A 37 1.26 -14.70 3.12
N PRO A 38 0.39 -14.07 2.30
CA PRO A 38 -0.23 -12.81 2.67
C PRO A 38 -1.04 -12.96 3.96
N ILE A 39 -1.00 -11.94 4.81
CA ILE A 39 -1.79 -11.93 6.06
C ILE A 39 -3.30 -11.77 5.81
N GLY A 40 -3.69 -11.34 4.60
CA GLY A 40 -5.08 -11.18 4.19
C GLY A 40 -5.47 -9.71 3.96
N VAL A 41 -6.50 -9.25 4.66
CA VAL A 41 -7.02 -7.87 4.55
C VAL A 41 -6.28 -6.94 5.50
N CYS A 42 -5.75 -5.83 4.98
CA CYS A 42 -4.99 -4.84 5.75
C CYS A 42 -5.74 -3.50 5.82
N ALA A 43 -5.99 -3.02 7.03
CA ALA A 43 -6.43 -1.64 7.27
C ALA A 43 -5.20 -0.72 7.38
N LEU A 44 -5.12 0.31 6.53
CA LEU A 44 -4.00 1.23 6.48
C LEU A 44 -4.46 2.65 6.82
N ILE A 45 -3.87 3.24 7.86
CA ILE A 45 -4.14 4.63 8.28
C ILE A 45 -2.87 5.45 8.05
N THR A 46 -2.97 6.59 7.34
CA THR A 46 -1.80 7.40 6.96
C THR A 46 -1.91 8.86 7.38
N PRO A 47 -0.82 9.49 7.87
CA PRO A 47 -0.82 10.88 8.32
C PRO A 47 -0.77 11.89 7.15
N TRP A 48 -0.94 13.17 7.47
CA TRP A 48 -1.08 14.28 6.50
C TRP A 48 0.22 14.97 6.07
N ASN A 49 1.35 14.69 6.71
CA ASN A 49 2.58 15.46 6.52
C ASN A 49 3.34 15.10 5.23
N TRP A 50 3.17 13.86 4.75
CA TRP A 50 3.74 13.35 3.50
C TRP A 50 2.75 12.36 2.84
N PRO A 51 1.55 12.83 2.47
CA PRO A 51 0.37 11.98 2.24
C PRO A 51 0.64 10.88 1.20
N LEU A 52 1.06 11.25 -0.02
CA LEU A 52 1.30 10.27 -1.07
C LEU A 52 2.45 9.31 -0.73
N TYR A 53 3.53 9.81 -0.13
CA TYR A 53 4.67 9.00 0.29
C TYR A 53 4.28 7.94 1.33
N GLN A 54 3.50 8.33 2.34
CA GLN A 54 3.06 7.43 3.40
C GLN A 54 2.06 6.39 2.89
N ILE A 55 1.21 6.78 1.94
CA ILE A 55 0.30 5.85 1.23
C ILE A 55 1.13 4.80 0.50
N THR A 56 2.06 5.21 -0.38
CA THR A 56 2.81 4.23 -1.19
C THR A 56 3.76 3.39 -0.34
N ALA A 57 4.31 3.93 0.76
CA ALA A 57 5.15 3.18 1.70
C ALA A 57 4.45 1.96 2.31
N LYS A 58 3.11 1.98 2.39
CA LYS A 58 2.30 0.91 2.98
C LYS A 58 1.55 0.09 1.94
N VAL A 59 0.87 0.77 1.01
CA VAL A 59 0.03 0.12 0.00
C VAL A 59 0.90 -0.73 -0.94
N ALA A 60 2.02 -0.21 -1.42
CA ALA A 60 2.86 -0.93 -2.38
C ALA A 60 3.38 -2.28 -1.84
N PRO A 61 4.02 -2.35 -0.65
CA PRO A 61 4.45 -3.64 -0.10
C PRO A 61 3.28 -4.54 0.32
N ALA A 62 2.14 -4.00 0.76
CA ALA A 62 0.97 -4.82 1.09
C ALA A 62 0.42 -5.54 -0.15
N LEU A 63 0.26 -4.80 -1.26
CA LEU A 63 -0.17 -5.37 -2.55
C LEU A 63 0.87 -6.36 -3.09
N ALA A 64 2.16 -6.03 -2.98
CA ALA A 64 3.23 -6.93 -3.40
C ALA A 64 3.22 -8.26 -2.62
N ALA A 65 2.97 -8.21 -1.31
CA ALA A 65 2.85 -9.42 -0.48
C ALA A 65 1.62 -10.28 -0.84
N GLY A 66 0.69 -9.79 -1.65
CA GLY A 66 -0.56 -10.46 -1.99
C GLY A 66 -1.73 -10.13 -1.05
N CYS A 67 -1.61 -9.08 -0.23
CA CYS A 67 -2.70 -8.63 0.63
C CYS A 67 -3.73 -7.80 -0.14
N THR A 68 -4.93 -7.69 0.41
CA THR A 68 -5.93 -6.69 0.00
C THR A 68 -5.95 -5.55 1.02
N VAL A 69 -6.34 -4.36 0.60
CA VAL A 69 -6.16 -3.13 1.38
C VAL A 69 -7.46 -2.34 1.51
N VAL A 70 -7.71 -1.83 2.72
CA VAL A 70 -8.63 -0.72 2.98
C VAL A 70 -7.82 0.45 3.53
N LEU A 71 -7.68 1.51 2.74
CA LEU A 71 -6.93 2.72 3.09
C LEU A 71 -7.87 3.79 3.67
N LYS A 72 -7.54 4.29 4.86
CA LYS A 72 -8.07 5.54 5.41
C LYS A 72 -6.99 6.61 5.46
N PRO A 73 -6.96 7.56 4.52
CA PRO A 73 -6.01 8.67 4.58
C PRO A 73 -6.41 9.66 5.68
N SER A 74 -5.50 10.56 6.01
CA SER A 74 -5.82 11.71 6.85
C SER A 74 -6.87 12.59 6.17
N GLU A 75 -7.90 12.93 6.93
CA GLU A 75 -8.97 13.87 6.56
C GLU A 75 -8.44 15.28 6.25
N LEU A 76 -7.23 15.62 6.70
CA LEU A 76 -6.56 16.88 6.43
C LEU A 76 -5.85 16.92 5.05
N SER A 77 -5.68 15.77 4.40
CA SER A 77 -4.99 15.64 3.12
C SER A 77 -5.58 14.52 2.23
N PRO A 78 -6.89 14.54 1.93
CA PRO A 78 -7.56 13.42 1.25
C PRO A 78 -7.32 13.40 -0.27
N LEU A 79 -6.99 14.55 -0.87
CA LEU A 79 -6.92 14.69 -2.33
C LEU A 79 -5.85 13.81 -2.98
N ASP A 80 -4.67 13.69 -2.36
CA ASP A 80 -3.60 12.79 -2.84
C ASP A 80 -4.06 11.33 -2.85
N ALA A 81 -4.89 10.93 -1.88
CA ALA A 81 -5.41 9.57 -1.80
C ALA A 81 -6.49 9.28 -2.85
N LEU A 82 -7.32 10.27 -3.18
CA LEU A 82 -8.29 10.17 -4.28
C LEU A 82 -7.59 10.01 -5.63
N LEU A 83 -6.59 10.85 -5.91
CA LEU A 83 -5.78 10.73 -7.14
C LEU A 83 -5.01 9.40 -7.19
N PHE A 84 -4.53 8.91 -6.05
CA PHE A 84 -3.91 7.59 -5.98
C PHE A 84 -4.91 6.46 -6.26
N ALA A 85 -6.15 6.58 -5.78
CA ALA A 85 -7.20 5.61 -6.07
C ALA A 85 -7.56 5.57 -7.57
N GLU A 86 -7.66 6.74 -8.21
CA GLU A 86 -7.83 6.85 -9.67
C GLU A 86 -6.67 6.16 -10.40
N ALA A 87 -5.42 6.39 -9.98
CA ALA A 87 -4.26 5.73 -10.58
C ALA A 87 -4.28 4.20 -10.40
N ILE A 88 -4.78 3.68 -9.27
CA ILE A 88 -4.94 2.24 -9.03
C ILE A 88 -6.02 1.65 -9.94
N GLU A 89 -7.14 2.37 -10.13
CA GLU A 89 -8.20 1.98 -11.06
C GLU A 89 -7.69 1.95 -12.50
N GLU A 90 -6.99 2.99 -12.95
CA GLU A 90 -6.35 3.06 -14.27
C GLU A 90 -5.30 1.95 -14.48
N ALA A 91 -4.59 1.56 -13.42
CA ALA A 91 -3.64 0.46 -13.45
C ALA A 91 -4.30 -0.93 -13.56
N GLY A 92 -5.64 -1.02 -13.45
CA GLY A 92 -6.40 -2.24 -13.69
C GLY A 92 -6.36 -3.25 -12.54
N PHE A 93 -6.20 -2.79 -11.30
CA PHE A 93 -6.25 -3.69 -10.14
C PHE A 93 -7.63 -4.37 -10.04
N PRO A 94 -7.69 -5.66 -9.65
CA PRO A 94 -8.97 -6.34 -9.46
C PRO A 94 -9.83 -5.65 -8.39
N ALA A 95 -11.15 -5.61 -8.62
CA ALA A 95 -12.09 -5.02 -7.67
C ALA A 95 -11.93 -5.62 -6.26
N GLY A 96 -11.91 -4.76 -5.25
CA GLY A 96 -11.74 -5.14 -3.84
C GLY A 96 -10.30 -5.34 -3.38
N VAL A 97 -9.30 -5.37 -4.28
CA VAL A 97 -7.88 -5.46 -3.88
C VAL A 97 -7.41 -4.18 -3.19
N PHE A 98 -7.89 -3.02 -3.67
CA PHE A 98 -7.68 -1.74 -3.02
C PHE A 98 -9.04 -1.06 -2.81
N ASN A 99 -9.24 -0.54 -1.61
CA ASN A 99 -10.44 0.19 -1.22
C ASN A 99 -10.01 1.46 -0.49
N LEU A 100 -10.70 2.57 -0.73
CA LEU A 100 -10.44 3.86 -0.08
C LEU A 100 -11.67 4.27 0.73
N VAL A 101 -11.48 4.58 2.01
CA VAL A 101 -12.54 5.09 2.88
C VAL A 101 -12.06 6.37 3.55
N ASN A 102 -12.73 7.49 3.25
CA ASN A 102 -12.48 8.76 3.93
C ASN A 102 -13.30 8.87 5.22
N GLY A 103 -12.77 9.59 6.20
CA GLY A 103 -13.43 9.87 7.47
C GLY A 103 -12.43 10.43 8.47
N ASP A 104 -12.88 10.84 9.65
CA ASP A 104 -11.99 11.27 10.72
C ASP A 104 -11.32 10.07 11.41
N GLY A 105 -10.34 10.35 12.28
CA GLY A 105 -9.69 9.32 13.09
C GLY A 105 -10.70 8.52 13.95
N PRO A 106 -11.50 9.16 14.82
CA PRO A 106 -12.37 8.44 15.75
C PRO A 106 -13.49 7.62 15.11
N CYS A 107 -14.10 8.05 14.01
CA CYS A 107 -15.24 7.35 13.41
C CYS A 107 -14.80 6.18 12.50
N VAL A 108 -13.67 6.32 11.81
CA VAL A 108 -13.22 5.34 10.78
C VAL A 108 -11.91 4.65 11.15
N GLY A 109 -11.05 5.29 11.93
CA GLY A 109 -9.74 4.77 12.33
C GLY A 109 -9.72 3.93 13.61
N GLY A 110 -10.73 4.07 14.49
CA GLY A 110 -10.86 3.35 15.77
C GLY A 110 -10.65 4.21 17.01
#